data_AF-A0A2M6ZK62-F1
#
_entry.id   AF-A0A2M6ZK62-F1
#
_cell.length_a   1.000
_cell.length_b   1.000
_cell.length_c   1.000
_cell.angle_alpha   90.00
_cell.angle_beta   90.00
_cell.angle_gamma   90.00
#
_symmetry.space_group_name_H-M   'P 1'
#
loop_
_entity.id
_entity.type
_entity.pdbx_description
1 polymer ?
#
loop_
_entity_poly.entity_id
_entity_poly.type
_entity_poly.pdbx_seq_one_letter_code
_entity_poly.pdbx_strand_id
1 'polypeptide(L)'
;MKIPVAGSRHKPPVKFSHRGHEARRVACTQCHHDYQGRRNVWREGQPVAKCQACHGLRPEARRLDAKNAYHRRCKGCHLRLRQQGRQAGPIECQGCHRPT
;
A
#
# COMPACT_ATOMS: atom_id res chain seq x y z
N MET A 1 -32.35 -13.83 -7.33
CA MET A 1 -32.11 -12.94 -8.49
C MET A 1 -30.62 -12.86 -8.74
N LYS A 2 -30.14 -13.38 -9.87
CA LYS A 2 -28.72 -13.33 -10.25
C LYS A 2 -28.49 -12.02 -11.00
N ILE A 3 -27.77 -11.09 -10.38
CA ILE A 3 -27.38 -9.84 -11.03
C ILE A 3 -26.19 -10.15 -11.94
N PRO A 4 -26.26 -9.88 -13.26
CA PRO A 4 -25.13 -10.07 -14.15
C PRO A 4 -24.08 -8.99 -13.85
N VAL A 5 -22.91 -9.39 -13.35
CA VAL A 5 -21.78 -8.47 -13.21
C VAL A 5 -21.12 -8.31 -14.58
N ALA A 6 -21.45 -7.21 -15.25
CA ALA A 6 -20.68 -6.72 -16.38
C ALA A 6 -19.21 -6.52 -15.95
N GLY A 7 -18.32 -7.32 -16.55
CA GLY A 7 -16.86 -7.20 -16.60
C GLY A 7 -16.16 -6.28 -15.60
N SER A 8 -15.94 -6.75 -14.37
CA SER A 8 -15.08 -6.05 -13.43
C SER A 8 -13.60 -6.27 -13.84
N ARG A 9 -12.97 -5.32 -14.54
CA ARG A 9 -11.53 -5.36 -14.91
C ARG A 9 -10.63 -5.14 -13.68
N HIS A 10 -10.72 -6.01 -12.68
CA HIS A 10 -9.90 -5.93 -11.48
C HIS A 10 -8.46 -6.34 -11.84
N LYS A 11 -7.48 -5.53 -11.43
CA LYS A 11 -6.07 -5.89 -11.59
C LYS A 11 -5.75 -7.11 -10.71
N PRO A 12 -4.84 -8.00 -11.13
CA PRO A 12 -4.39 -9.12 -10.30
C PRO A 12 -3.93 -8.66 -8.91
N PRO A 13 -4.06 -9.49 -7.87
CA PRO A 13 -3.58 -9.14 -6.54
C PRO A 13 -2.06 -8.91 -6.55
N VAL A 14 -1.59 -7.96 -5.75
CA VAL A 14 -0.16 -7.67 -5.61
C VAL A 14 0.45 -8.66 -4.61
N LYS A 15 1.42 -9.46 -5.07
CA LYS A 15 2.27 -10.24 -4.15
C LYS A 15 3.23 -9.28 -3.43
N PHE A 16 3.20 -9.28 -2.11
CA PHE A 16 4.03 -8.42 -1.26
C PHE A 16 4.96 -9.26 -0.38
N SER A 17 6.20 -8.81 -0.21
CA SER A 17 7.21 -9.47 0.62
C SER A 17 7.72 -8.53 1.70
N HIS A 18 7.43 -8.82 2.97
CA HIS A 18 8.03 -8.12 4.12
C HIS A 18 9.55 -8.29 4.12
N ARG A 19 10.04 -9.53 3.99
CA ARG A 19 11.47 -9.86 3.89
C ARG A 19 12.21 -9.02 2.85
N GLY A 20 11.60 -8.79 1.69
CA GLY A 20 12.19 -7.94 0.64
C GLY A 20 12.39 -6.48 1.08
N HIS A 21 11.49 -5.93 1.88
CA HIS A 21 11.57 -4.55 2.37
C HIS A 21 12.48 -4.43 3.61
N GLU A 22 12.46 -5.44 4.49
CA GLU A 22 13.36 -5.54 5.65
C GLU A 22 14.82 -5.66 5.22
N ALA A 23 15.12 -6.48 4.20
CA ALA A 23 16.46 -6.58 3.63
C ALA A 23 16.99 -5.24 3.08
N ARG A 24 16.09 -4.30 2.77
CA ARG A 24 16.39 -2.93 2.32
C ARG A 24 16.32 -1.91 3.45
N ARG A 25 16.21 -2.37 4.70
CA ARG A 25 16.13 -1.58 5.93
C ARG A 25 14.99 -0.56 5.92
N VAL A 26 13.86 -0.91 5.31
CA VAL A 26 12.64 -0.10 5.38
C VAL A 26 12.05 -0.26 6.78
N ALA A 27 12.04 0.82 7.57
CA ALA A 27 11.48 0.78 8.92
C ALA A 27 9.96 0.48 8.90
N CYS A 28 9.48 -0.28 9.88
CA CYS A 28 8.08 -0.72 9.96
C CYS A 28 7.09 0.46 9.94
N THR A 29 7.43 1.53 10.67
CA THR A 29 6.64 2.77 10.79
C THR A 29 6.54 3.55 9.49
N GLN A 30 7.33 3.20 8.47
CA GLN A 30 7.15 3.77 7.15
C GLN A 30 5.83 3.29 6.54
N CYS A 31 5.42 2.04 6.74
CA CYS A 31 4.18 1.49 6.18
C CYS A 31 3.08 1.38 7.24
N HIS A 32 3.41 0.90 8.43
CA HIS A 32 2.48 0.73 9.52
C HIS A 32 2.30 2.04 10.27
N HIS A 33 1.10 2.58 10.19
CA HIS A 33 0.71 3.78 10.89
C HIS A 33 -0.58 3.58 11.66
N ASP A 34 -0.68 4.33 12.74
CA ASP A 34 -1.92 4.70 13.37
C ASP A 34 -1.82 6.19 13.68
N TYR A 35 -2.50 7.01 12.87
CA TYR A 35 -2.36 8.46 12.97
C TYR A 35 -3.38 9.04 13.92
N GLN A 36 -2.90 9.67 15.00
CA GLN A 36 -3.69 10.57 15.82
C GLN A 36 -3.28 12.01 15.48
N GLY A 37 -4.17 12.72 14.80
CA GLY A 37 -3.85 14.01 14.19
C GLY A 37 -2.76 13.86 13.12
N ARG A 38 -1.61 14.50 13.34
CA ARG A 38 -0.45 14.46 12.42
C ARG A 38 0.66 13.52 12.88
N ARG A 39 0.48 12.83 14.03
CA ARG A 39 1.50 12.00 14.65
C ARG A 39 1.16 10.52 14.45
N ASN A 40 2.12 9.76 13.93
CA ASN A 40 2.02 8.31 13.98
C ASN A 40 2.28 7.87 15.43
N VAL A 41 1.29 7.26 16.07
CA VAL A 41 1.40 6.74 17.43
C VAL A 41 1.75 5.25 17.46
N TRP A 42 1.67 4.58 16.31
CA TRP A 42 2.06 3.17 16.19
C TRP A 42 3.58 3.01 16.32
N ARG A 43 3.99 1.95 17.01
CA ARG A 43 5.40 1.58 17.24
C ARG A 43 5.61 0.11 16.89
N GLU A 44 6.83 -0.19 16.46
CA GLU A 44 7.26 -1.56 16.22
C GLU A 44 7.07 -2.43 17.48
N GLY A 45 6.61 -3.67 17.28
CA GLY A 45 6.21 -4.58 18.35
C GLY A 45 4.74 -4.47 18.77
N GLN A 46 4.04 -3.40 18.39
CA GLN A 46 2.58 -3.32 18.61
C GLN A 46 1.82 -4.17 17.59
N PRO A 47 0.60 -4.65 17.93
CA PRO A 47 -0.28 -5.31 16.98
C PRO A 47 -0.47 -4.47 15.71
N VAL A 48 -0.52 -5.16 14.57
CA VAL A 48 -0.68 -4.52 13.25
C VAL A 48 -2.06 -4.83 12.71
N ALA A 49 -2.86 -3.77 12.50
CA ALA A 49 -4.11 -3.88 11.76
C ALA A 49 -3.86 -3.97 10.24
N LYS A 50 -4.74 -4.65 9.51
CA LYS A 50 -4.76 -4.57 8.05
C LYS A 50 -5.08 -3.13 7.63
N CYS A 51 -4.46 -2.65 6.56
CA CYS A 51 -4.71 -1.29 6.04
C CYS A 51 -6.21 -1.03 5.82
N GLN A 52 -6.93 -2.04 5.36
CA GLN A 52 -8.37 -1.99 5.06
C GLN A 52 -9.27 -1.85 6.29
N ALA A 53 -8.76 -2.05 7.50
CA ALA A 53 -9.51 -1.79 8.73
C ALA A 53 -9.84 -0.30 8.89
N CYS A 54 -9.00 0.59 8.35
CA CYS A 54 -9.26 2.03 8.33
C CYS A 54 -9.48 2.55 6.91
N HIS A 55 -8.69 2.09 5.94
CA HIS A 55 -8.77 2.51 4.54
C HIS A 55 -9.78 1.66 3.77
N GLY A 56 -11.06 2.05 3.82
CA GLY A 56 -12.16 1.34 3.16
C GLY A 56 -12.16 1.44 1.63
N LEU A 57 -13.22 0.94 0.99
CA LEU A 57 -13.38 0.98 -0.48
C LEU A 57 -13.66 2.39 -1.02
N ARG A 58 -14.19 3.27 -0.17
CA ARG A 58 -14.44 4.67 -0.49
C ARG A 58 -13.59 5.55 0.43
N PRO A 59 -13.18 6.74 -0.04
CA PRO A 59 -12.47 7.68 0.81
C PRO A 59 -13.41 8.23 1.89
N GLU A 60 -12.83 8.59 3.03
CA GLU A 60 -13.48 9.30 4.12
C GLU A 60 -12.77 10.63 4.36
N ALA A 61 -13.35 11.50 5.19
CA ALA A 61 -12.72 12.76 5.56
C ALA A 61 -11.30 12.52 6.12
N ARG A 62 -10.30 13.12 5.46
CA ARG A 62 -8.87 12.99 5.80
C ARG A 62 -8.31 11.56 5.71
N ARG A 63 -9.03 10.61 5.11
CA ARG A 63 -8.58 9.22 4.96
C ARG A 63 -8.78 8.72 3.53
N LEU A 64 -7.70 8.27 2.90
CA LEU A 64 -7.75 7.67 1.57
C LEU A 64 -8.51 6.35 1.59
N ASP A 65 -9.13 5.99 0.46
CA ASP A 65 -9.53 4.61 0.21
C ASP A 65 -8.32 3.67 0.10
N ALA A 66 -8.56 2.37 0.19
CA ALA A 66 -7.53 1.32 0.14
C ALA A 66 -6.62 1.46 -1.09
N LYS A 67 -7.21 1.62 -2.28
CA LYS A 67 -6.46 1.69 -3.55
C LYS A 67 -5.47 2.86 -3.50
N ASN A 68 -5.95 4.04 -3.12
CA ASN A 68 -5.15 5.25 -3.05
C ASN A 68 -4.12 5.20 -1.90
N ALA A 69 -4.46 4.59 -0.77
CA ALA A 69 -3.51 4.37 0.32
C ALA A 69 -2.34 3.49 -0.11
N TYR A 70 -2.60 2.36 -0.76
CA TYR A 70 -1.55 1.49 -1.32
C TYR A 70 -0.73 2.19 -2.39
N HIS A 71 -1.37 2.87 -3.37
CA HIS A 71 -0.62 3.56 -4.42
C HIS A 71 0.24 4.70 -3.86
N ARG A 72 -0.29 5.52 -2.94
CA ARG A 72 0.49 6.59 -2.32
C ARG A 72 1.70 6.04 -1.56
N ARG A 73 1.54 4.98 -0.79
CA ARG A 73 2.61 4.40 0.01
C ARG A 73 3.63 3.62 -0.83
N CYS A 74 3.16 2.65 -1.61
CA CYS A 74 4.02 1.74 -2.37
C CYS A 74 4.67 2.44 -3.57
N LYS A 75 3.84 2.95 -4.50
CA LYS A 75 4.34 3.61 -5.72
C LYS A 75 5.09 4.89 -5.37
N GLY A 76 4.61 5.67 -4.41
CA GLY A 76 5.26 6.91 -3.98
C GLY A 76 6.67 6.68 -3.40
N CYS A 77 6.85 5.68 -2.53
CA CYS A 77 8.16 5.36 -2.00
C CYS A 77 9.13 4.90 -3.11
N HIS A 78 8.68 4.00 -3.98
CA HIS A 78 9.49 3.50 -5.09
C HIS A 78 9.90 4.61 -6.06
N LEU A 79 8.96 5.47 -6.44
CA LEU A 79 9.23 6.60 -7.33
C LEU A 79 10.28 7.54 -6.73
N ARG A 80 10.13 7.91 -5.46
CA ARG A 80 11.09 8.79 -4.77
C ARG A 80 12.49 8.18 -4.74
N LEU A 81 12.62 6.88 -4.47
CA LEU A 81 13.92 6.21 -4.51
C LEU A 81 14.52 6.19 -5.91
N ARG A 82 13.71 5.93 -6.96
CA ARG A 82 14.17 6.00 -8.35
C ARG A 82 14.67 7.39 -8.74
N GLN A 83 13.94 8.43 -8.33
CA GLN A 83 14.34 9.83 -8.57
C GLN A 83 15.65 10.20 -7.88
N GLN A 84 16.00 9.51 -6.79
CA GLN A 84 17.28 9.65 -6.08
C GLN A 84 18.40 8.78 -6.68
N GLY A 85 18.17 8.11 -7.82
CA GLY A 85 19.13 7.18 -8.42
C GLY A 85 19.34 5.90 -7.62
N ARG A 86 18.45 5.58 -6.67
CA ARG A 86 18.56 4.40 -5.80
C ARG A 86 17.78 3.23 -6.35
N GLN A 87 18.22 2.02 -6.01
CA GLN A 87 17.45 0.82 -6.29
C GLN A 87 16.09 0.87 -5.58
N ALA A 88 15.03 0.54 -6.31
CA ALA A 88 13.65 0.65 -5.86
C ALA A 88 12.78 -0.46 -6.46
N GLY A 89 11.60 -0.65 -5.91
CA GLY A 89 10.60 -1.55 -6.48
C GLY A 89 9.87 -0.97 -7.71
N PRO A 90 8.91 -1.72 -8.27
CA PRO A 90 8.16 -1.33 -9.46
C PRO A 90 7.27 -0.11 -9.21
N ILE A 91 7.07 0.72 -10.26
CA ILE A 91 6.12 1.85 -10.26
C ILE A 91 5.01 1.72 -11.32
N GLU A 92 5.21 0.82 -12.29
CA GLU A 92 4.25 0.53 -13.35
C GLU A 92 3.18 -0.43 -12.87
N CYS A 93 1.96 -0.28 -13.42
CA CYS A 93 0.80 -1.06 -12.98
C CYS A 93 1.08 -2.58 -13.00
N GLN A 94 1.63 -3.10 -14.10
CA GLN A 94 1.91 -4.51 -14.29
C GLN A 94 3.15 -5.00 -13.52
N GLY A 95 4.02 -4.09 -13.08
CA GLY A 95 5.16 -4.43 -12.24
C GLY A 95 4.75 -4.88 -10.84
N CYS A 96 3.66 -4.29 -10.31
CA CYS A 96 3.04 -4.67 -9.03
C CYS A 96 1.91 -5.70 -9.24
N HIS A 97 0.97 -5.40 -10.15
CA HIS A 97 -0.18 -6.25 -10.47
C HIS A 97 0.18 -7.21 -11.60
N ARG A 98 1.10 -8.12 -11.32
CA ARG A 98 1.60 -9.08 -12.30
C ARG A 98 0.45 -9.97 -12.78
N PRO A 99 0.25 -10.12 -14.10
CA PRO A 99 -0.58 -11.20 -14.64
C PRO A 99 -0.06 -12.52 -14.05
N THR A 100 -0.98 -13.32 -13.55
CA THR A 100 -0.70 -14.70 -13.15
C THR A 100 -0.45 -15.56 -14.38
#